data_AF-A0A537FP33-F1
#
_entry.id   AF-A0A537FP33-F1
#
_cell.length_a   1.000
_cell.length_b   1.000
_cell.length_c   1.000
_cell.angle_alpha   90.00
_cell.angle_beta   90.00
_cell.angle_gamma   90.00
#
_symmetry.space_group_name_H-M   'P 1'
#
loop_
_entity.id
_entity.type
_entity.pdbx_description
1 polymer ?
#
loop_
_entity_poly.entity_id
_entity_poly.type
_entity_poly.pdbx_seq_one_letter_code
_entity_poly.pdbx_strand_id
1 'polypeptide(L)'
;MLLAPERFRPARADWIQASISAALLFTLYALTAPRTVALEDDGLFVLSSYFLGVEHPPGYPLFTLLGHLFTYLPFGSVAYRVHLASALFGALSGAAAWLCARALIPGRLPAYVAAFGLGLSPVFWSQSIIADVYTLNSFFLLVLVFLGLRVAPPLAPPPAPAEQVRLLSWMALIFGLSLSNHWPL
;
A
#
# COMPACT_ATOMS: atom_id res chain seq x y z
N MET A 1 21.52 -7.10 -33.93
CA MET A 1 21.90 -6.33 -32.73
C MET A 1 20.62 -5.86 -32.07
N LEU A 2 20.08 -6.64 -31.13
CA LEU A 2 18.91 -6.24 -30.35
C LEU A 2 19.38 -5.17 -29.36
N LEU A 3 18.82 -3.96 -29.45
CA LEU A 3 19.06 -2.91 -28.46
C LEU A 3 18.71 -3.46 -27.07
N ALA A 4 19.56 -3.20 -26.08
CA ALA A 4 19.25 -3.55 -24.71
C ALA A 4 17.88 -2.96 -24.34
N PRO A 5 16.99 -3.72 -23.67
CA PRO A 5 15.66 -3.23 -23.33
C PRO A 5 15.77 -1.92 -22.55
N GLU A 6 15.00 -0.90 -22.95
CA GLU A 6 14.98 0.34 -22.21
C GLU A 6 14.44 0.12 -20.80
N ARG A 7 15.08 0.78 -19.84
CA ARG A 7 14.67 0.73 -18.43
C ARG A 7 13.24 1.24 -18.28
N PHE A 8 12.38 0.46 -17.61
CA PHE A 8 11.02 0.91 -17.32
C PHE A 8 11.04 2.17 -16.44
N ARG A 9 10.48 3.24 -16.99
CA ARG A 9 10.19 4.49 -16.29
C ARG A 9 8.68 4.73 -16.43
N PRO A 10 7.92 4.82 -15.31
CA PRO A 10 6.48 5.02 -15.40
C PRO A 10 6.18 6.31 -16.15
N ALA A 11 5.45 6.19 -17.26
CA ALA A 11 4.94 7.34 -17.99
C ALA A 11 3.79 8.00 -17.22
N ARG A 12 3.40 9.22 -17.60
CA ARG A 12 2.20 9.87 -17.03
C ARG A 12 0.96 8.98 -17.11
N ALA A 13 0.79 8.28 -18.23
CA ALA A 13 -0.32 7.37 -18.42
C ALA A 13 -0.29 6.17 -17.45
N ASP A 14 0.90 5.76 -16.99
CA ASP A 14 1.06 4.64 -16.08
C ASP A 14 0.60 5.03 -14.67
N TRP A 15 0.99 6.22 -14.22
CA TRP A 15 0.48 6.80 -12.98
C TRP A 15 -1.04 6.96 -13.00
N ILE A 16 -1.62 7.45 -14.10
CA ILE A 16 -3.07 7.60 -14.24
C ILE A 16 -3.79 6.25 -14.09
N GLN A 17 -3.33 5.20 -14.77
CA GLN A 17 -3.97 3.90 -14.73
C GLN A 17 -3.82 3.20 -13.37
N ALA A 18 -2.65 3.34 -12.71
CA ALA A 18 -2.46 2.88 -11.34
C ALA A 18 -3.41 3.61 -10.38
N SER A 19 -3.53 4.93 -10.49
CA SER A 19 -4.44 5.74 -9.67
C SER A 19 -5.91 5.42 -9.90
N ILE A 20 -6.33 5.15 -11.15
CA ILE A 20 -7.69 4.68 -11.45
C ILE A 20 -7.95 3.33 -10.78
N SER A 21 -6.99 2.40 -10.86
CA SER A 21 -7.11 1.08 -10.22
C SER A 21 -7.25 1.21 -8.70
N ALA A 22 -6.45 2.06 -8.06
CA ALA A 22 -6.59 2.38 -6.64
C ALA A 22 -7.93 3.04 -6.33
N ALA A 23 -8.40 4.01 -7.13
CA ALA A 23 -9.68 4.65 -6.87
C ALA A 23 -10.85 3.65 -6.93
N LEU A 24 -10.83 2.71 -7.89
CA LEU A 24 -11.83 1.65 -8.00
C LEU A 24 -11.79 0.69 -6.80
N LEU A 25 -10.61 0.24 -6.39
CA LEU A 25 -10.45 -0.61 -5.20
C LEU A 25 -10.86 0.12 -3.93
N PHE A 26 -10.46 1.38 -3.75
CA PHE A 26 -10.84 2.19 -2.60
C PHE A 26 -12.36 2.36 -2.52
N THR A 27 -13.00 2.67 -3.65
CA THR A 27 -14.46 2.79 -3.71
C THR A 27 -15.13 1.49 -3.30
N LEU A 28 -14.65 0.36 -3.82
CA LEU A 28 -15.15 -0.96 -3.44
C LEU A 28 -15.02 -1.20 -1.93
N TYR A 29 -13.82 -1.05 -1.38
CA TYR A 29 -13.56 -1.28 0.04
C TYR A 29 -14.36 -0.34 0.94
N ALA A 30 -14.41 0.96 0.62
CA ALA A 30 -15.19 1.95 1.38
C ALA A 30 -16.70 1.64 1.38
N LEU A 31 -17.22 1.10 0.26
CA LEU A 31 -18.62 0.68 0.17
C LEU A 31 -18.91 -0.58 0.98
N THR A 32 -17.97 -1.53 1.01
CA THR A 32 -18.14 -2.81 1.72
C THR A 32 -17.64 -2.81 3.17
N ALA A 33 -16.95 -1.76 3.60
CA ALA A 33 -16.44 -1.65 4.96
C ALA A 33 -17.57 -1.60 6.00
N PRO A 34 -17.48 -2.39 7.09
CA PRO A 34 -18.42 -2.30 8.20
C PRO A 34 -18.52 -0.87 8.72
N ARG A 35 -19.72 -0.48 9.14
CA ARG A 35 -19.97 0.85 9.71
C ARG A 35 -19.75 0.89 11.23
N THR A 36 -19.39 -0.24 11.83
CA THR A 36 -19.15 -0.43 13.26
C THR A 36 -17.95 -1.35 13.43
N VAL A 37 -17.44 -1.43 14.66
CA VAL A 37 -16.37 -2.37 15.02
C VAL A 37 -16.66 -3.78 14.51
N ALA A 38 -15.65 -4.40 13.94
CA ALA A 38 -15.65 -5.75 13.38
C ALA A 38 -14.95 -6.75 14.33
N LEU A 39 -14.60 -7.93 13.82
CA LEU A 39 -13.92 -8.99 14.57
C LEU A 39 -12.40 -8.77 14.63
N GLU A 40 -11.71 -9.67 15.32
CA GLU A 40 -10.23 -9.68 15.48
C GLU A 40 -9.74 -8.44 16.26
N ASP A 41 -8.60 -7.88 15.88
CA ASP A 41 -7.97 -6.74 16.55
C ASP A 41 -8.57 -5.39 16.12
N ASP A 42 -9.58 -5.39 15.24
CA ASP A 42 -10.23 -4.19 14.70
C ASP A 42 -10.64 -3.20 15.80
N GLY A 43 -11.35 -3.68 16.82
CA GLY A 43 -11.84 -2.85 17.91
C GLY A 43 -10.73 -2.20 18.73
N LEU A 44 -9.60 -2.90 18.88
CA LEU A 44 -8.42 -2.37 19.55
C LEU A 44 -7.81 -1.27 18.67
N PHE A 45 -7.55 -1.55 17.40
CA PHE A 45 -6.98 -0.55 16.47
C PHE A 45 -7.84 0.71 16.33
N VAL A 46 -9.16 0.58 16.36
CA VAL A 46 -10.09 1.72 16.39
C VAL A 46 -9.93 2.51 17.69
N LEU A 47 -9.88 1.84 18.85
CA LEU A 47 -9.69 2.46 20.16
C LEU A 47 -8.35 3.21 20.24
N SER A 48 -7.25 2.55 19.88
CA SER A 48 -5.91 3.14 19.90
C SER A 48 -5.79 4.29 18.92
N SER A 49 -6.35 4.17 17.71
CA SER A 49 -6.40 5.28 16.75
C SER A 49 -7.17 6.47 17.30
N TYR A 50 -8.26 6.25 18.06
CA TYR A 50 -9.04 7.36 18.62
C TYR A 50 -8.30 8.07 19.77
N PHE A 51 -7.71 7.31 20.70
CA PHE A 51 -7.08 7.87 21.90
C PHE A 51 -5.57 8.15 21.75
N LEU A 52 -4.97 7.86 20.58
CA LEU A 52 -3.51 7.79 20.41
C LEU A 52 -2.88 6.81 21.42
N GLY A 53 -3.53 5.67 21.61
CA GLY A 53 -3.11 4.59 22.49
C GLY A 53 -1.93 3.78 21.93
N VAL A 54 -1.37 2.92 22.77
CA VAL A 54 -0.35 1.94 22.35
C VAL A 54 -1.03 0.59 22.27
N GLU A 55 -0.94 -0.04 21.11
CA GLU A 55 -1.50 -1.37 20.91
C GLU A 55 -0.72 -2.47 21.61
N HIS A 56 -1.26 -3.69 21.59
CA HIS A 56 -0.49 -4.87 21.95
C HIS A 56 0.86 -4.91 21.19
N PRO A 57 1.92 -5.51 21.78
CA PRO A 57 3.24 -5.52 21.15
C PRO A 57 3.19 -5.97 19.68
N PRO A 58 3.92 -5.29 18.77
CA PRO A 58 4.93 -4.24 19.00
C PRO A 58 4.41 -2.79 19.15
N GLY A 59 3.09 -2.57 19.19
CA GLY A 59 2.49 -1.26 19.49
C GLY A 59 2.08 -0.39 18.30
N TYR A 60 2.48 -0.76 17.08
CA TYR A 60 1.99 -0.22 15.79
C TYR A 60 1.84 1.32 15.67
N PRO A 61 2.82 2.12 16.14
CA PRO A 61 2.65 3.58 16.28
C PRO A 61 2.33 4.30 14.97
N LEU A 62 2.86 3.84 13.82
CA LEU A 62 2.60 4.52 12.55
C LEU A 62 1.14 4.35 12.11
N PHE A 63 0.59 3.14 12.21
CA PHE A 63 -0.81 2.89 11.88
C PHE A 63 -1.73 3.68 12.81
N THR A 64 -1.47 3.65 14.12
CA THR A 64 -2.27 4.40 15.10
C THR A 64 -2.30 5.91 14.80
N LEU A 65 -1.16 6.51 14.47
CA LEU A 65 -1.08 7.94 14.10
C LEU A 65 -1.88 8.24 12.83
N LEU A 66 -1.76 7.39 11.80
CA LEU A 66 -2.49 7.58 10.55
C LEU A 66 -3.99 7.34 10.74
N GLY A 67 -4.38 6.29 11.47
CA GLY A 67 -5.75 6.04 11.87
C GLY A 67 -6.36 7.20 12.65
N HIS A 68 -5.60 7.80 13.57
CA HIS A 68 -6.02 9.00 14.30
C HIS A 68 -6.37 10.15 13.37
N LEU A 69 -5.58 10.41 12.33
CA LEU A 69 -5.92 11.44 11.34
C LEU A 69 -7.27 11.18 10.66
N PHE A 70 -7.60 9.91 10.39
CA PHE A 70 -8.88 9.54 9.79
C PHE A 70 -10.06 9.76 10.74
N THR A 71 -9.86 9.69 12.06
CA THR A 71 -10.93 9.95 13.05
C THR A 71 -11.56 11.35 12.91
N TYR A 72 -10.81 12.32 12.35
CA TYR A 72 -11.28 13.68 12.09
C TYR A 72 -12.22 13.83 10.88
N LEU A 73 -12.40 12.78 10.05
CA LEU A 73 -13.34 12.83 8.94
C LEU A 73 -14.77 13.11 9.46
N PRO A 74 -15.52 14.07 8.90
CA PRO A 74 -16.78 14.56 9.50
C PRO A 74 -18.00 13.70 9.14
N PHE A 75 -17.84 12.38 8.98
CA PHE A 75 -18.93 11.49 8.58
C PHE A 75 -18.75 10.07 9.09
N GLY A 76 -19.86 9.32 9.21
CA GLY A 76 -19.86 7.94 9.70
C GLY A 76 -19.37 7.79 11.15
N SER A 77 -19.27 6.55 11.60
CA SER A 77 -18.72 6.22 12.93
C SER A 77 -17.20 6.35 12.94
N VAL A 78 -16.61 6.45 14.13
CA VAL A 78 -15.14 6.42 14.29
C VAL A 78 -14.54 5.13 13.70
N ALA A 79 -15.17 3.98 13.96
CA ALA A 79 -14.74 2.70 13.38
C ALA A 79 -14.67 2.76 11.85
N TYR A 80 -15.75 3.22 11.20
CA TYR A 80 -15.77 3.34 9.74
C TYR A 80 -14.67 4.27 9.21
N ARG A 81 -14.41 5.39 9.91
CA ARG A 81 -13.34 6.31 9.50
C ARG A 81 -11.97 5.64 9.57
N VAL A 82 -11.68 4.86 10.61
CA VAL A 82 -10.43 4.11 10.72
C VAL A 82 -10.37 2.98 9.68
N HIS A 83 -11.49 2.29 9.39
CA HIS A 83 -11.55 1.32 8.29
C HIS A 83 -11.19 1.97 6.94
N LEU A 84 -11.53 3.25 6.72
CA LEU A 84 -11.13 3.98 5.52
C LEU A 84 -9.62 4.19 5.40
N ALA A 85 -8.87 4.19 6.52
CA ALA A 85 -7.42 4.20 6.47
C ALA A 85 -6.90 2.90 5.85
N SER A 86 -7.36 1.74 6.34
CA SER A 86 -7.01 0.43 5.78
C SER A 86 -7.49 0.27 4.34
N ALA A 87 -8.70 0.75 4.01
CA ALA A 87 -9.19 0.79 2.63
C ALA A 87 -8.29 1.62 1.70
N LEU A 88 -7.81 2.78 2.16
CA LEU A 88 -6.90 3.62 1.39
C LEU A 88 -5.58 2.88 1.13
N PHE A 89 -4.94 2.33 2.15
CA PHE A 89 -3.66 1.64 1.98
C PHE A 89 -3.79 0.32 1.22
N GLY A 90 -4.91 -0.39 1.35
CA GLY A 90 -5.25 -1.55 0.54
C GLY A 90 -5.36 -1.19 -0.94
N ALA A 91 -6.03 -0.08 -1.25
CA ALA A 91 -6.15 0.42 -2.61
C ALA A 91 -4.80 0.89 -3.20
N LEU A 92 -4.00 1.60 -2.40
CA LEU A 92 -2.65 2.03 -2.78
C LEU A 92 -1.70 0.84 -2.99
N SER A 93 -1.87 -0.25 -2.24
CA SER A 93 -1.16 -1.51 -2.48
C SER A 93 -1.49 -2.06 -3.87
N GLY A 94 -2.75 -2.01 -4.30
CA GLY A 94 -3.14 -2.37 -5.66
C GLY A 94 -2.45 -1.53 -6.74
N ALA A 95 -2.34 -0.21 -6.55
CA ALA A 95 -1.57 0.66 -7.45
C ALA A 95 -0.06 0.34 -7.44
N ALA A 96 0.52 0.04 -6.29
CA ALA A 96 1.92 -0.36 -6.20
C ALA A 96 2.17 -1.71 -6.90
N ALA A 97 1.29 -2.70 -6.71
CA ALA A 97 1.32 -3.97 -7.44
C ALA A 97 1.21 -3.78 -8.95
N TRP A 98 0.34 -2.86 -9.40
CA TRP A 98 0.23 -2.47 -10.80
C TRP A 98 1.57 -1.97 -11.37
N LEU A 99 2.26 -1.09 -10.64
CA LEU A 99 3.56 -0.53 -11.05
C LEU A 99 4.69 -1.59 -11.04
N CYS A 100 4.71 -2.48 -10.04
CA CYS A 100 5.62 -3.63 -10.01
C CYS A 100 5.44 -4.51 -11.24
N ALA A 101 4.20 -4.87 -11.57
CA ALA A 101 3.89 -5.68 -12.73
C ALA A 101 4.31 -4.98 -14.03
N ARG A 102 4.14 -3.66 -14.15
CA ARG A 102 4.63 -2.88 -15.30
C ARG A 102 6.15 -2.81 -15.42
N ALA A 103 6.86 -2.90 -14.30
CA ALA A 103 8.31 -2.95 -14.29
C ALA A 103 8.85 -4.34 -14.70
N LEU A 104 8.05 -5.39 -14.56
CA LEU A 104 8.44 -6.77 -14.84
C LEU A 104 7.96 -7.27 -16.21
N ILE A 105 6.75 -6.91 -16.61
CA ILE A 105 6.08 -7.49 -17.79
C ILE A 105 5.60 -6.34 -18.70
N PRO A 106 5.91 -6.38 -20.00
CA PRO A 106 5.41 -5.39 -20.95
C PRO A 106 3.89 -5.47 -21.10
N GLY A 107 3.27 -4.32 -21.37
CA GLY A 107 1.82 -4.19 -21.52
C GLY A 107 1.08 -3.92 -20.21
N ARG A 108 -0.19 -3.51 -20.31
CA ARG A 108 -1.01 -3.10 -19.16
C ARG A 108 -1.88 -4.20 -18.58
N LEU A 109 -2.21 -5.21 -19.38
CA LEU A 109 -3.07 -6.31 -18.94
C LEU A 109 -2.49 -7.05 -17.71
N PRO A 110 -1.20 -7.44 -17.68
CA PRO A 110 -0.61 -8.08 -16.50
C PRO A 110 -0.65 -7.19 -15.25
N ALA A 111 -0.57 -5.87 -15.44
CA ALA A 111 -0.63 -4.91 -14.35
C ALA A 111 -2.04 -4.79 -13.73
N TYR A 112 -3.08 -4.81 -14.56
CA TYR A 112 -4.45 -4.90 -14.04
C TYR A 112 -4.71 -6.25 -13.36
N VAL A 113 -4.22 -7.35 -13.93
CA VAL A 113 -4.32 -8.68 -13.31
C VAL A 113 -3.62 -8.70 -11.95
N ALA A 114 -2.44 -8.10 -11.81
CA ALA A 114 -1.76 -8.01 -10.52
C ALA A 114 -2.52 -7.15 -9.51
N ALA A 115 -2.98 -5.96 -9.92
CA ALA A 115 -3.68 -5.02 -9.04
C ALA A 115 -5.02 -5.57 -8.54
N PHE A 116 -5.87 -6.03 -9.46
CA PHE A 116 -7.20 -6.55 -9.12
C PHE A 116 -7.14 -8.00 -8.63
N GLY A 117 -6.15 -8.79 -9.06
CA GLY A 117 -5.93 -10.13 -8.51
C GLY A 117 -5.54 -10.09 -7.04
N LEU A 118 -4.68 -9.16 -6.64
CA LEU A 118 -4.39 -8.90 -5.23
C LEU A 118 -5.62 -8.30 -4.54
N GLY A 119 -6.14 -7.18 -5.05
CA GLY A 119 -7.17 -6.39 -4.37
C GLY A 119 -8.51 -7.12 -4.19
N LEU A 120 -8.90 -7.94 -5.17
CA LEU A 120 -10.14 -8.72 -5.09
C LEU A 120 -9.93 -10.10 -4.47
N SER A 121 -8.71 -10.45 -4.05
CA SER A 121 -8.49 -11.71 -3.34
C SER A 121 -9.21 -11.68 -1.99
N PRO A 122 -9.85 -12.79 -1.55
CA PRO A 122 -10.67 -12.79 -0.34
C PRO A 122 -9.91 -12.33 0.91
N VAL A 123 -8.67 -12.79 1.06
CA VAL A 123 -7.82 -12.46 2.22
C VAL A 123 -7.41 -10.99 2.20
N PHE A 124 -6.98 -10.46 1.07
CA PHE A 124 -6.54 -9.07 1.01
C PHE A 124 -7.73 -8.10 1.15
N TRP A 125 -8.87 -8.45 0.54
CA TRP A 125 -10.09 -7.66 0.68
C TRP A 125 -10.55 -7.66 2.13
N SER A 126 -10.61 -8.81 2.82
CA SER A 126 -11.06 -8.84 4.22
C SER A 126 -10.23 -7.91 5.11
N GLN A 127 -8.91 -7.85 4.87
CA GLN A 127 -8.01 -6.94 5.58
C GLN A 127 -8.10 -5.47 5.13
N SER A 128 -8.65 -5.21 3.94
CA SER A 128 -8.83 -3.85 3.40
C SER A 128 -10.11 -3.16 3.88
N ILE A 129 -10.99 -3.87 4.59
CA ILE A 129 -12.29 -3.33 5.02
C ILE A 129 -12.44 -3.18 6.53
N ILE A 130 -11.47 -3.66 7.32
CA ILE A 130 -11.39 -3.50 8.78
C ILE A 130 -10.13 -2.70 9.16
N ALA A 131 -10.07 -2.19 10.38
CA ALA A 131 -8.90 -1.50 10.92
C ALA A 131 -7.81 -2.51 11.27
N ASP A 132 -6.81 -2.60 10.41
CA ASP A 132 -5.64 -3.44 10.64
C ASP A 132 -4.40 -2.91 9.90
N VAL A 133 -3.22 -3.26 10.42
CA VAL A 133 -1.87 -2.85 10.02
C VAL A 133 -1.38 -3.50 8.72
N TYR A 134 -2.02 -4.58 8.27
CA TYR A 134 -1.55 -5.38 7.14
C TYR A 134 -1.60 -4.66 5.80
N THR A 135 -2.58 -3.78 5.57
CA THR A 135 -2.71 -3.05 4.30
C THR A 135 -1.65 -1.98 4.14
N LEU A 136 -1.32 -1.26 5.22
CA LEU A 136 -0.21 -0.31 5.25
C LEU A 136 1.13 -1.04 5.09
N ASN A 137 1.29 -2.20 5.73
CA ASN A 137 2.50 -3.02 5.56
C ASN A 137 2.65 -3.52 4.12
N SER A 138 1.56 -3.98 3.51
CA SER A 138 1.54 -4.44 2.12
C SER A 138 1.87 -3.31 1.15
N PHE A 139 1.38 -2.11 1.42
CA PHE A 139 1.71 -0.93 0.62
C PHE A 139 3.21 -0.63 0.68
N PHE A 140 3.80 -0.59 1.88
CA PHE A 140 5.25 -0.39 2.03
C PHE A 140 6.06 -1.47 1.34
N LEU A 141 5.70 -2.74 1.52
CA LEU A 141 6.35 -3.86 0.86
C LEU A 141 6.35 -3.68 -0.66
N LEU A 142 5.21 -3.38 -1.26
CA LEU A 142 5.09 -3.25 -2.72
C LEU A 142 5.81 -2.00 -3.25
N VAL A 143 5.83 -0.90 -2.48
CA VAL A 143 6.65 0.27 -2.83
C VAL A 143 8.14 -0.06 -2.76
N LEU A 144 8.59 -0.80 -1.74
CA LEU A 144 9.99 -1.24 -1.62
C LEU A 144 10.36 -2.18 -2.77
N VAL A 145 9.49 -3.12 -3.14
CA VAL A 145 9.68 -3.97 -4.33
C VAL A 145 9.78 -3.12 -5.59
N PHE A 146 8.87 -2.15 -5.78
CA PHE A 146 8.91 -1.27 -6.94
C PHE A 146 10.21 -0.46 -7.03
N LEU A 147 10.66 0.11 -5.90
CA LEU A 147 11.94 0.82 -5.84
C LEU A 147 13.12 -0.13 -6.08
N GLY A 148 13.08 -1.35 -5.54
CA GLY A 148 14.06 -2.40 -5.78
C GLY A 148 14.17 -2.76 -7.27
N LEU A 149 13.04 -2.92 -7.95
CA LEU A 149 12.99 -3.13 -9.41
C LEU A 149 13.53 -1.94 -10.21
N ARG A 150 13.53 -0.73 -9.65
CA ARG A 150 14.16 0.45 -10.26
C ARG A 150 15.65 0.56 -9.98
N VAL A 151 16.12 0.06 -8.84
CA VAL A 151 17.53 0.01 -8.45
C VAL A 151 18.26 -1.12 -9.18
N ALA A 152 17.65 -2.30 -9.24
CA ALA A 152 18.17 -3.49 -9.89
C ALA A 152 17.15 -4.00 -10.94
N PRO A 153 16.95 -3.27 -12.05
CA PRO A 153 16.02 -3.70 -13.09
C PRO A 153 16.50 -5.01 -13.74
N PRO A 154 15.65 -6.05 -13.82
CA PRO A 154 16.06 -7.38 -14.28
C PRO A 154 16.42 -7.43 -15.76
N LEU A 155 15.88 -6.50 -16.57
CA LEU A 155 15.99 -6.51 -18.04
C LEU A 155 16.79 -5.31 -18.59
N ALA A 156 17.34 -4.45 -17.74
CA ALA A 156 17.98 -3.20 -18.14
C ALA A 156 19.23 -2.92 -17.29
N PRO A 157 20.17 -2.07 -17.76
CA PRO A 157 21.29 -1.65 -16.93
C PRO A 157 20.83 -0.87 -15.68
N PRO A 158 21.62 -0.92 -14.58
CA PRO A 158 21.31 -0.16 -13.38
C PRO A 158 21.29 1.36 -13.64
N PRO A 159 20.57 2.14 -12.81
CA PRO A 159 20.59 3.60 -12.88
C PRO A 159 21.98 4.20 -12.73
N ALA A 160 22.14 5.46 -13.16
CA ALA A 160 23.32 6.24 -12.84
C ALA A 160 23.53 6.31 -11.30
N PRO A 161 24.79 6.35 -10.81
CA PRO A 161 25.08 6.27 -9.37
C PRO A 161 24.30 7.25 -8.51
N ALA A 162 24.16 8.51 -8.95
CA ALA A 162 23.39 9.53 -8.23
C ALA A 162 21.89 9.18 -8.11
N GLU A 163 21.27 8.63 -9.17
CA GLU A 163 19.88 8.17 -9.11
C GLU A 163 19.77 6.93 -8.21
N GLN A 164 20.74 6.02 -8.27
CA GLN A 164 20.78 4.82 -7.45
C GLN A 164 20.83 5.14 -5.96
N VAL A 165 21.75 6.01 -5.54
CA VAL A 165 21.86 6.49 -4.15
C VAL A 165 20.54 7.10 -3.68
N ARG A 166 19.92 7.96 -4.49
CA ARG A 166 18.63 8.57 -4.16
C ARG A 166 17.53 7.54 -3.95
N LEU A 167 17.44 6.52 -4.82
CA LEU A 167 16.45 5.45 -4.69
C LEU A 167 16.69 4.62 -3.42
N LEU A 168 17.94 4.29 -3.13
CA LEU A 168 18.32 3.57 -1.91
C LEU A 168 18.00 4.37 -0.63
N SER A 169 18.20 5.69 -0.63
CA SER A 169 17.80 6.55 0.49
C SER A 169 16.28 6.53 0.72
N TRP A 170 15.48 6.57 -0.34
CA TRP A 170 14.02 6.42 -0.23
C TRP A 170 13.63 5.04 0.28
N MET A 171 14.28 3.98 -0.21
CA MET A 171 14.06 2.63 0.30
C MET A 171 14.37 2.53 1.79
N ALA A 172 15.49 3.09 2.25
CA ALA A 172 15.86 3.07 3.66
C ALA A 172 14.84 3.81 4.53
N LEU A 173 14.35 4.97 4.10
CA LEU A 173 13.31 5.73 4.80
C LEU A 173 12.00 4.93 4.88
N ILE A 174 11.54 4.41 3.75
CA ILE A 174 10.28 3.64 3.67
C ILE A 174 10.37 2.36 4.48
N PHE A 175 11.51 1.68 4.45
CA PHE A 175 11.76 0.52 5.28
C PHE A 175 11.71 0.88 6.77
N GLY A 176 12.35 1.97 7.19
CA GLY A 176 12.26 2.47 8.56
C GLY A 176 10.84 2.78 9.02
N LEU A 177 10.02 3.38 8.15
CA LEU A 177 8.59 3.58 8.41
C LEU A 177 7.79 2.26 8.46
N SER A 178 8.13 1.29 7.60
CA SER A 178 7.49 -0.02 7.61
C SER A 178 7.72 -0.74 8.95
N LEU A 179 8.92 -0.63 9.52
CA LEU A 179 9.26 -1.25 10.81
C LEU A 179 8.47 -0.65 11.99
N SER A 180 8.06 0.62 11.90
CA SER A 180 7.17 1.23 12.91
C SER A 180 5.68 0.96 12.66
N ASN A 181 5.33 0.39 11.50
CA ASN A 181 3.98 -0.07 11.20
C ASN A 181 3.76 -1.53 11.57
N HIS A 182 4.71 -2.42 11.29
CA HIS A 182 4.60 -3.85 11.59
C HIS A 182 6.01 -4.47 11.53
N TRP A 183 6.37 -5.27 12.53
CA TRP A 183 7.57 -6.12 12.47
C TRP A 183 7.12 -7.57 12.65
N PRO A 184 7.54 -8.52 11.78
CA PRO A 184 7.19 -9.93 11.96
C PRO A 184 7.87 -10.48 13.22
N LEU A 185 7.09 -10.71 14.27
CA LEU A 185 7.44 -11.67 15.31
C LEU A 185 6.88 -13.04 14.93
#